data_AF-A0A2A7MF59-F1
#
_entry.id   AF-A0A2A7MF59-F1
#
_cell.length_a   1.000
_cell.length_b   1.000
_cell.length_c   1.000
_cell.angle_alpha   90.00
_cell.angle_beta   90.00
_cell.angle_gamma   90.00
#
_symmetry.space_group_name_H-M   'P 1'
#
loop_
_entity.id
_entity.type
_entity.pdbx_description
1 polymer ?
#
loop_
_entity_poly.entity_id
_entity_poly.type
_entity_poly.pdbx_seq_one_letter_code
_entity_poly.pdbx_strand_id
1 'polypeptide(L)'
;MKLFIKQRVFTFADTFVVKDDYGNDRYFVQGEFFSWGHKLHIYDLDNNEVAFIKEKVLTFVPRFEISINGAFTGELVKKVTFFKPRYYIEGTSLELEGKIMEHDYVLKNRGMPIMRIYKEWMTWGDSYVLDIDREEDELLSLAIVLAVDCEICSRNN
;
A
#
# COMPACT_ATOMS: atom_id res chain seq x y z
N MET A 1 -3.41 -11.76 -10.65
CA MET A 1 -2.45 -10.84 -11.30
C MET A 1 -1.34 -10.52 -10.33
N LYS A 2 -0.21 -9.96 -10.79
CA LYS A 2 0.86 -9.53 -9.89
C LYS A 2 1.32 -8.12 -10.17
N LEU A 3 1.57 -7.37 -9.10
CA LEU A 3 2.28 -6.09 -9.15
C LEU A 3 3.61 -6.21 -8.42
N PHE A 4 4.60 -5.47 -8.91
CA PHE A 4 5.96 -5.50 -8.39
C PHE A 4 6.38 -4.09 -7.97
N ILE A 5 6.85 -3.98 -6.75
CA ILE A 5 7.33 -2.74 -6.15
C ILE A 5 8.76 -2.97 -5.70
N LYS A 6 9.69 -2.13 -6.15
CA LYS A 6 11.08 -2.24 -5.72
C LYS A 6 11.17 -2.00 -4.21
N GLN A 7 12.00 -2.75 -3.51
CA GLN A 7 12.22 -2.53 -2.09
C GLN A 7 12.87 -1.15 -1.84
N ARG A 8 12.56 -0.52 -0.70
CA ARG A 8 13.08 0.80 -0.27
C ARG A 8 12.68 1.99 -1.16
N VAL A 9 11.58 1.90 -1.89
CA VAL A 9 11.07 3.03 -2.70
C VAL A 9 10.67 4.26 -1.86
N PHE A 10 10.30 4.07 -0.59
CA PHE A 10 9.87 5.14 0.32
C PHE A 10 10.98 5.81 1.14
N THR A 11 12.23 5.32 1.06
CA THR A 11 13.36 5.94 1.79
C THR A 11 13.94 7.17 1.10
N PHE A 12 13.58 7.42 -0.16
CA PHE A 12 13.91 8.65 -0.87
C PHE A 12 12.60 9.41 -1.10
N ALA A 13 12.64 10.74 -1.04
CA ALA A 13 11.48 11.62 -1.26
C ALA A 13 11.03 11.63 -2.75
N ASP A 14 11.05 10.46 -3.39
CA ASP A 14 11.05 10.30 -4.83
C ASP A 14 9.85 9.50 -5.33
N THR A 15 9.46 9.83 -6.56
CA THR A 15 8.52 9.07 -7.38
C THR A 15 9.11 7.70 -7.71
N PHE A 16 8.28 6.65 -7.67
CA PHE A 16 8.67 5.31 -8.08
C PHE A 16 7.64 4.66 -8.99
N VAL A 17 8.03 3.56 -9.63
CA VAL A 17 7.21 2.84 -10.60
C VAL A 17 6.76 1.52 -10.01
N VAL A 18 5.49 1.18 -10.24
CA VAL A 18 4.91 -0.14 -9.99
C VAL A 18 4.81 -0.86 -11.33
N LYS A 19 5.32 -2.10 -11.38
CA LYS A 19 5.34 -2.92 -12.59
C LYS A 19 4.30 -4.02 -12.56
N ASP A 20 3.85 -4.45 -13.72
CA ASP A 20 3.01 -5.65 -13.90
C ASP A 20 3.85 -6.95 -13.98
N ASP A 21 3.17 -8.08 -14.17
CA ASP A 21 3.75 -9.42 -14.32
C ASP A 21 4.56 -9.63 -15.61
N TYR A 22 4.42 -8.73 -16.58
CA TYR A 22 5.22 -8.71 -17.80
C TYR A 22 6.43 -7.78 -17.70
N GLY A 23 6.59 -7.06 -16.57
CA GLY A 23 7.66 -6.09 -16.34
C GLY A 23 7.41 -4.71 -16.94
N ASN A 24 6.22 -4.47 -17.50
CA ASN A 24 5.80 -3.17 -17.98
C ASN A 24 5.48 -2.25 -16.81
N ASP A 25 5.65 -0.95 -17.03
CA ASP A 25 5.21 0.04 -16.08
C ASP A 25 3.67 0.01 -16.05
N ARG A 26 3.10 0.01 -14.85
CA ARG A 26 1.65 -0.08 -14.62
C ARG A 26 1.12 1.18 -13.92
N TYR A 27 1.85 1.65 -12.90
CA TYR A 27 1.52 2.88 -12.19
C TYR A 27 2.78 3.67 -11.84
N PHE A 28 2.63 4.99 -11.74
CA PHE A 28 3.61 5.90 -11.17
C PHE A 28 3.11 6.37 -9.81
N VAL A 29 3.94 6.22 -8.77
CA VAL A 29 3.61 6.67 -7.42
C VAL A 29 4.48 7.84 -7.06
N GLN A 30 3.87 8.97 -6.71
CA GLN A 30 4.55 10.15 -6.24
C GLN A 30 4.21 10.40 -4.78
N GLY A 31 5.23 10.46 -3.93
CA GLY A 31 5.06 10.75 -2.51
C GLY A 31 5.35 12.22 -2.16
N GLU A 32 4.49 12.79 -1.32
CA GLU A 32 4.70 14.08 -0.67
C GLU A 32 4.98 13.85 0.82
N PHE A 33 6.25 13.90 1.19
CA PHE A 33 6.71 13.71 2.57
C PHE A 33 7.10 15.05 3.21
N PHE A 34 6.11 15.95 3.36
CA PHE A 34 6.29 17.24 4.05
C PHE A 34 6.11 17.10 5.57
N SER A 35 6.37 18.18 6.34
CA SER A 35 6.28 18.18 7.81
C SER A 35 4.89 17.86 8.38
N TRP A 36 3.83 17.82 7.56
CA TRP A 36 2.44 17.60 7.97
C TRP A 36 1.86 16.34 7.29
N GLY A 37 2.28 15.18 7.80
CA GLY A 37 1.77 13.88 7.39
C GLY A 37 2.19 13.45 5.99
N HIS A 38 2.11 12.16 5.73
CA HIS A 38 2.46 11.58 4.44
C HIS A 38 1.28 11.60 3.46
N LYS A 39 1.55 11.91 2.19
CA LYS A 39 0.58 11.73 1.10
C LYS A 39 1.21 11.00 -0.06
N LEU A 40 0.43 10.16 -0.72
CA LEU A 40 0.87 9.43 -1.91
C LEU A 40 -0.17 9.59 -3.01
N HIS A 41 0.31 9.92 -4.19
CA HIS A 41 -0.48 10.04 -5.41
C HIS A 41 -0.10 8.87 -6.32
N ILE A 42 -1.11 8.17 -6.85
CA ILE A 42 -0.92 7.04 -7.78
C ILE A 42 -1.52 7.45 -9.12
N TYR A 43 -0.68 7.42 -10.15
CA TYR A 43 -1.02 7.77 -11.51
C TYR A 43 -1.00 6.55 -12.42
N ASP A 44 -1.92 6.51 -13.38
CA ASP A 44 -1.84 5.58 -14.51
C ASP A 44 -0.78 6.02 -15.55
N LEU A 45 -0.68 5.28 -16.65
CA LEU A 45 0.26 5.57 -17.74
C LEU A 45 -0.09 6.82 -18.54
N ASP A 46 -1.34 7.25 -18.49
CA ASP A 46 -1.83 8.48 -19.12
C ASP A 46 -1.69 9.70 -18.18
N ASN A 47 -1.03 9.52 -17.04
CA ASN A 47 -0.78 10.53 -16.01
C ASN A 47 -2.07 11.04 -15.33
N ASN A 48 -3.13 10.24 -15.31
CA ASN A 48 -4.33 10.51 -14.52
C ASN A 48 -4.16 9.96 -13.10
N GLU A 49 -4.55 10.75 -12.09
CA GLU A 49 -4.57 10.28 -10.71
C GLU A 49 -5.70 9.27 -10.51
N VAL A 50 -5.32 8.01 -10.31
CA VAL A 50 -6.26 6.89 -10.12
C VAL A 50 -6.47 6.53 -8.66
N ALA A 51 -5.53 6.89 -7.79
CA ALA A 51 -5.72 6.75 -6.35
C ALA A 51 -4.88 7.77 -5.58
N PHE A 52 -5.38 8.13 -4.40
CA PHE A 52 -4.76 9.07 -3.50
C PHE A 52 -4.84 8.55 -2.07
N ILE A 53 -3.72 8.61 -1.36
CA ILE A 53 -3.58 8.16 0.02
C ILE A 53 -3.10 9.32 0.85
N LYS A 54 -3.75 9.54 1.99
CA LYS A 54 -3.42 10.64 2.89
C LYS A 54 -3.41 10.18 4.33
N GLU A 55 -2.30 10.40 5.02
CA GLU A 55 -2.21 10.17 6.45
C GLU A 55 -3.03 11.22 7.24
N LYS A 56 -3.80 10.75 8.23
CA LYS A 56 -4.41 11.61 9.24
C LYS A 56 -3.45 11.85 10.40
N VAL A 57 -2.90 13.06 10.42
CA VAL A 57 -2.11 13.59 11.55
C VAL A 57 -2.98 13.81 12.80
N LEU A 58 -2.32 13.87 13.97
CA LEU A 58 -2.96 14.11 15.28
C LEU A 58 -3.97 13.03 15.71
N THR A 59 -3.74 11.79 15.31
CA THR A 59 -4.53 10.62 15.70
C THR A 59 -3.79 9.79 16.75
N PHE A 60 -4.52 9.05 17.59
CA PHE A 60 -3.91 8.16 18.60
C PHE A 60 -3.21 6.94 18.00
N VAL A 61 -3.64 6.53 16.82
CA VAL A 61 -3.08 5.41 16.05
C VAL A 61 -2.96 5.82 14.59
N PRO A 62 -1.99 5.28 13.84
CA PRO A 62 -1.87 5.56 12.41
C PRO A 62 -3.17 5.29 11.66
N ARG A 63 -3.60 6.30 10.88
CA ARG A 63 -4.81 6.31 10.07
C ARG A 63 -4.49 6.90 8.70
N PHE A 64 -4.96 6.25 7.64
CA PHE A 64 -4.78 6.70 6.27
C PHE A 64 -6.12 6.70 5.53
N GLU A 65 -6.48 7.83 4.94
CA GLU A 65 -7.61 7.95 4.03
C GLU A 65 -7.19 7.47 2.64
N ILE A 66 -8.03 6.63 2.03
CA ILE A 66 -7.82 6.08 0.69
C ILE A 66 -8.96 6.56 -0.19
N SER A 67 -8.60 7.20 -1.29
CA SER A 67 -9.50 7.61 -2.37
C SER A 67 -9.09 6.95 -3.66
N ILE A 68 -10.05 6.40 -4.41
CA ILE A 68 -9.83 5.76 -5.71
C ILE A 68 -10.70 6.50 -6.73
N ASN A 69 -10.10 6.88 -7.87
CA ASN A 69 -10.76 7.66 -8.93
C ASN A 69 -11.46 8.92 -8.37
N GLY A 70 -10.81 9.61 -7.42
CA GLY A 70 -11.36 10.80 -6.75
C GLY A 70 -12.47 10.55 -5.73
N ALA A 71 -12.91 9.31 -5.52
CA ALA A 71 -13.95 8.95 -4.56
C ALA A 71 -13.36 8.35 -3.28
N PHE A 72 -13.79 8.86 -2.12
CA PHE A 72 -13.41 8.28 -0.82
C PHE A 72 -13.87 6.82 -0.73
N THR A 73 -12.92 5.91 -0.57
CA THR A 73 -13.17 4.46 -0.56
C THR A 73 -13.15 3.90 0.86
N GLY A 74 -12.31 4.44 1.73
CA GLY A 74 -12.28 4.02 3.13
C GLY A 74 -11.06 4.57 3.89
N GLU A 75 -11.02 4.25 5.18
CA GLU A 75 -9.90 4.62 6.04
C GLU A 75 -9.19 3.36 6.54
N LEU A 76 -7.90 3.24 6.23
CA LEU A 76 -7.04 2.20 6.78
C LEU A 76 -6.59 2.60 8.18
N VAL A 77 -6.87 1.77 9.17
CA VAL A 77 -6.59 2.03 10.58
C VAL A 77 -5.70 0.94 11.16
N LYS A 78 -4.63 1.34 11.84
CA LYS A 78 -3.79 0.42 12.62
C LYS A 78 -4.49 0.01 13.90
N LYS A 79 -4.60 -1.30 14.14
CA LYS A 79 -5.18 -1.85 15.37
C LYS A 79 -4.16 -1.84 16.50
N VAL A 80 -4.55 -1.34 17.67
CA VAL A 80 -3.74 -1.42 18.89
C VAL A 80 -3.58 -2.89 19.27
N THR A 81 -2.35 -3.41 19.14
CA THR A 81 -2.00 -4.81 19.34
C THR A 81 -0.65 -4.90 20.01
N PHE A 82 -0.46 -5.85 20.93
CA PHE A 82 0.76 -5.95 21.76
C PHE A 82 1.95 -6.63 21.08
N PHE A 83 1.71 -7.47 20.06
CA PHE A 83 2.77 -8.34 19.50
C PHE A 83 2.93 -8.23 17.98
N LYS A 84 1.82 -8.16 17.23
CA LYS A 84 1.86 -8.17 15.76
C LYS A 84 0.99 -7.04 15.21
N PRO A 85 1.55 -6.14 14.38
CA PRO A 85 0.76 -5.10 13.75
C PRO A 85 -0.37 -5.72 12.94
N ARG A 86 -1.56 -5.13 13.05
CA ARG A 86 -2.75 -5.48 12.27
C ARG A 86 -3.38 -4.20 11.78
N TYR A 87 -3.97 -4.25 10.59
CA TYR A 87 -4.68 -3.11 10.01
C TYR A 87 -6.06 -3.58 9.54
N TYR A 88 -7.01 -2.67 9.48
CA TYR A 88 -8.34 -2.91 8.95
C TYR A 88 -8.83 -1.66 8.24
N ILE A 89 -9.77 -1.81 7.31
CA ILE A 89 -10.42 -0.67 6.66
C ILE A 89 -11.75 -0.40 7.36
N GLU A 90 -11.90 0.80 7.92
CA GLU A 90 -13.08 1.24 8.67
C GLU A 90 -14.34 1.15 7.79
N GLY A 91 -15.41 0.56 8.32
CA GLY A 91 -16.67 0.36 7.59
C GLY A 91 -16.68 -0.81 6.61
N THR A 92 -15.61 -1.61 6.51
CA THR A 92 -15.54 -2.78 5.61
C THR A 92 -15.20 -4.07 6.37
N SER A 93 -15.21 -5.21 5.68
CA SER A 93 -14.73 -6.50 6.19
C SER A 93 -13.28 -6.79 5.81
N LEU A 94 -12.52 -5.77 5.40
CA LEU A 94 -11.14 -5.89 4.97
C LEU A 94 -10.18 -5.81 6.15
N GLU A 95 -9.29 -6.78 6.25
CA GLU A 95 -8.29 -6.88 7.30
C GLU A 95 -6.95 -7.36 6.77
N LEU A 96 -5.87 -6.86 7.35
CA LEU A 96 -4.51 -7.26 7.05
C LEU A 96 -3.95 -8.10 8.18
N GLU A 97 -3.46 -9.29 7.84
CA GLU A 97 -2.86 -10.23 8.78
C GLU A 97 -1.55 -10.80 8.24
N GLY A 98 -0.55 -10.94 9.11
CA GLY A 98 0.73 -11.53 8.76
C GLY A 98 1.90 -10.90 9.51
N LYS A 99 3.09 -11.04 8.95
CA LYS A 99 4.31 -10.36 9.39
C LYS A 99 4.49 -9.06 8.60
N ILE A 100 3.69 -8.05 8.97
CA ILE A 100 3.63 -6.79 8.21
C ILE A 100 5.00 -6.13 8.03
N MET A 101 5.84 -6.14 9.06
CA MET A 101 7.20 -5.57 9.02
C MET A 101 8.16 -6.31 8.09
N GLU A 102 7.90 -7.59 7.81
CA GLU A 102 8.72 -8.40 6.91
C GLU A 102 8.22 -8.35 5.46
N HIS A 103 7.15 -7.58 5.18
CA HIS A 103 6.42 -7.57 3.90
C HIS A 103 5.91 -8.95 3.51
N ASP A 104 5.45 -9.72 4.50
CA ASP A 104 4.88 -11.05 4.35
C ASP A 104 3.50 -11.07 5.03
N TYR A 105 2.46 -10.70 4.28
CA TYR A 105 1.11 -10.56 4.82
C TYR A 105 0.01 -10.75 3.77
N VAL A 106 -1.23 -10.83 4.24
CA VAL A 106 -2.40 -11.10 3.41
C VAL A 106 -3.49 -10.10 3.73
N LEU A 107 -4.07 -9.52 2.69
CA LEU A 107 -5.32 -8.78 2.76
C LEU A 107 -6.47 -9.77 2.58
N LYS A 108 -7.38 -9.79 3.57
CA LYS A 108 -8.55 -10.65 3.58
C LYS A 108 -9.82 -9.82 3.52
N ASN A 109 -10.80 -10.29 2.77
CA ASN A 109 -12.17 -9.80 2.79
C ASN A 109 -13.09 -10.89 3.36
N ARG A 110 -13.74 -10.63 4.50
CA ARG A 110 -14.61 -11.63 5.20
C ARG A 110 -13.87 -12.96 5.43
N GLY A 111 -12.58 -12.89 5.78
CA GLY A 111 -11.72 -14.05 6.03
C GLY A 111 -11.16 -14.74 4.78
N MET A 112 -11.61 -14.39 3.57
CA MET A 112 -11.05 -14.91 2.32
C MET A 112 -9.89 -14.03 1.85
N PRO A 113 -8.73 -14.61 1.49
CA PRO A 113 -7.63 -13.83 0.92
C PRO A 113 -8.08 -13.19 -0.40
N ILE A 114 -7.69 -11.93 -0.62
CA ILE A 114 -7.88 -11.23 -1.90
C ILE A 114 -6.56 -10.70 -2.47
N MET A 115 -5.56 -10.48 -1.62
CA MET A 115 -4.20 -10.16 -2.01
C MET A 115 -3.19 -10.74 -1.02
N ARG A 116 -2.04 -11.18 -1.52
CA ARG A 116 -0.88 -11.62 -0.73
C ARG A 116 0.32 -10.77 -1.09
N ILE A 117 1.10 -10.38 -0.11
CA ILE A 117 2.37 -9.71 -0.30
C ILE A 117 3.51 -10.56 0.25
N TYR A 118 4.57 -10.68 -0.55
CA TYR A 118 5.79 -11.40 -0.20
C TYR A 118 6.99 -10.79 -0.92
N LYS A 119 8.19 -11.10 -0.44
CA LYS A 119 9.46 -10.73 -1.08
C LYS A 119 9.82 -11.73 -2.17
N GLU A 120 10.31 -11.23 -3.30
CA GLU A 120 10.85 -12.04 -4.38
C GLU A 120 12.11 -11.38 -4.95
N TRP A 121 13.13 -12.20 -5.26
CA TRP A 121 14.35 -11.74 -5.91
C TRP A 121 14.12 -11.69 -7.42
N MET A 122 14.22 -10.49 -8.01
CA MET A 122 14.12 -10.31 -9.45
C MET A 122 15.44 -9.84 -10.08
N THR A 123 15.50 -9.86 -11.41
CA THR A 123 16.65 -9.40 -12.21
C THR A 123 17.03 -7.94 -11.96
N TRP A 124 16.10 -7.13 -11.45
CA TRP A 124 16.28 -5.69 -11.16
C TRP A 124 16.45 -5.39 -9.66
N GLY A 125 16.62 -6.43 -8.83
CA GLY A 125 16.86 -6.36 -7.39
C GLY A 125 15.77 -6.99 -6.54
N ASP A 126 15.84 -6.74 -5.23
CA ASP A 126 14.81 -7.14 -4.27
C ASP A 126 13.52 -6.34 -4.51
N SER A 127 12.41 -7.05 -4.68
CA SER A 127 11.09 -6.48 -4.89
C SER A 127 10.06 -7.12 -3.96
N TYR A 128 9.04 -6.33 -3.63
CA TYR A 128 7.80 -6.83 -3.06
C TYR A 128 6.82 -7.15 -4.17
N VAL A 129 6.15 -8.28 -4.03
CA VAL A 129 5.17 -8.79 -4.99
C VAL A 129 3.81 -8.71 -4.33
N LEU A 130 2.87 -8.05 -4.98
CA LEU A 130 1.46 -8.05 -4.61
C LEU A 130 0.78 -9.02 -5.55
N ASP A 131 0.40 -10.19 -5.04
CA ASP A 131 -0.34 -11.21 -5.77
C ASP A 131 -1.82 -11.06 -5.47
N ILE A 132 -2.57 -10.55 -6.45
CA ILE A 132 -3.95 -10.08 -6.30
C ILE A 132 -4.87 -11.04 -7.04
N ASP A 133 -5.89 -11.55 -6.34
CA ASP A 133 -6.75 -12.61 -6.85
C ASP A 133 -7.70 -12.09 -7.95
N ARG A 134 -8.13 -10.81 -7.89
CA ARG A 134 -9.05 -10.19 -8.86
C ARG A 134 -8.56 -8.83 -9.36
N GLU A 135 -8.79 -8.54 -10.64
CA GLU A 135 -8.47 -7.25 -11.28
C GLU A 135 -9.15 -6.05 -10.60
N GLU A 136 -10.39 -6.22 -10.16
CA GLU A 136 -11.14 -5.13 -9.49
C GLU A 136 -10.53 -4.70 -8.15
N ASP A 137 -9.76 -5.57 -7.50
CA ASP A 137 -9.10 -5.30 -6.22
C ASP A 137 -7.70 -4.70 -6.39
N GLU A 138 -7.23 -4.52 -7.63
CA GLU A 138 -5.86 -4.10 -7.97
C GLU A 138 -5.46 -2.78 -7.27
N LEU A 139 -6.18 -1.70 -7.58
CA LEU A 139 -5.90 -0.35 -7.07
C LEU A 139 -6.06 -0.27 -5.54
N LEU A 140 -7.09 -0.92 -5.00
CA LEU A 140 -7.33 -0.91 -3.55
C LEU A 140 -6.21 -1.65 -2.81
N SER A 141 -5.81 -2.81 -3.31
CA SER A 141 -4.72 -3.61 -2.73
C SER A 141 -3.40 -2.85 -2.80
N LEU A 142 -3.10 -2.23 -3.95
CA LEU A 142 -1.92 -1.38 -4.10
C LEU A 142 -1.96 -0.24 -3.08
N ALA A 143 -3.06 0.51 -3.01
CA ALA A 143 -3.15 1.67 -2.13
C ALA A 143 -2.96 1.30 -0.65
N ILE A 144 -3.56 0.19 -0.22
CA ILE A 144 -3.40 -0.33 1.14
C ILE A 144 -1.93 -0.67 1.43
N VAL A 145 -1.25 -1.37 0.53
CA VAL A 145 0.16 -1.75 0.71
C VAL A 145 1.06 -0.53 0.82
N LEU A 146 0.83 0.47 -0.03
CA LEU A 146 1.61 1.71 0.01
C LEU A 146 1.39 2.49 1.32
N ALA A 147 0.15 2.56 1.81
CA ALA A 147 -0.16 3.19 3.09
C ALA A 147 0.56 2.48 4.26
N VAL A 148 0.58 1.14 4.25
CA VAL A 148 1.30 0.34 5.25
C VAL A 148 2.80 0.57 5.17
N ASP A 149 3.38 0.56 3.96
CA ASP A 149 4.82 0.79 3.79
C ASP A 149 5.22 2.19 4.29
N CYS A 150 4.40 3.19 4.00
CA CYS A 150 4.58 4.55 4.49
C CYS A 150 4.65 4.62 6.02
N GLU A 151 3.78 3.89 6.74
CA GLU A 151 3.81 3.82 8.21
C GLU A 151 5.07 3.11 8.73
N ILE A 152 5.49 2.02 8.07
CA ILE A 152 6.72 1.29 8.43
C ILE A 152 7.94 2.20 8.24
N CYS A 153 7.99 2.96 7.15
CA CYS A 153 9.08 3.90 6.86
C CYS A 153 9.14 5.01 7.91
N SER A 154 7.99 5.61 8.23
CA SER A 154 7.87 6.68 9.24
C SER A 154 8.36 6.24 10.63
N ARG A 155 8.07 4.98 11.01
CA ARG A 155 8.50 4.42 12.31
C ARG A 155 10.00 4.14 12.41
N ASN A 156 10.66 3.85 11.28
CA ASN A 156 12.06 3.45 11.26
C ASN A 156 13.03 4.65 11.09
N ASN A 157 12.50 5.87 10.97
CA ASN A 157 13.25 7.12 10.84
C ASN A 157 13.10 7.97 12.11
#